data_AF-A0A7Y2ZWE6-F1
#
_entry.id   AF-A0A7Y2ZWE6-F1
#
_cell.length_a   1.000
_cell.length_b   1.000
_cell.length_c   1.000
_cell.angle_alpha   90.00
_cell.angle_beta   90.00
_cell.angle_gamma   90.00
#
_symmetry.space_group_name_H-M   'P 1'
#
loop_
_entity.id
_entity.type
_entity.pdbx_description
1 polymer ?
#
loop_
_entity_poly.entity_id
_entity_poly.type
_entity_poly.pdbx_seq_one_letter_code
_entity_poly.pdbx_strand_id
1 'polypeptide(L)'
;FWLFTTGEWKQYIPTTKKLFDVVFYYAYGIFQGKPHPVQKSPGAKHNPLQRLAYLGLSAALLPAQMGIGFLYYTYNYWSGWGLESFLSLQIVAVMHMIIAFLILNFLVVHIYMTTTGHSLFSHIWAMITGWEEIYETTQIHDWEAVKKAK
;
A
#
# COMPACT_ATOMS: atom_id res chain seq x y z
N PHE A 1 -7.72 -8.03 -14.00
CA PHE A 1 -7.63 -9.35 -14.68
C PHE A 1 -6.76 -10.31 -13.88
N TRP A 2 -5.43 -10.12 -13.82
CA TRP A 2 -4.50 -11.06 -13.18
C TRP A 2 -4.77 -11.35 -11.69
N LEU A 3 -5.05 -10.32 -10.89
CA LEU A 3 -5.40 -10.48 -9.47
C LEU A 3 -6.65 -11.34 -9.24
N PHE A 4 -7.62 -11.27 -10.16
CA PHE A 4 -8.84 -12.04 -10.10
C PHE A 4 -8.62 -13.48 -10.58
N THR A 5 -7.87 -13.68 -11.66
CA THR A 5 -7.65 -15.01 -12.25
C THR A 5 -6.70 -15.89 -11.43
N THR A 6 -5.71 -15.30 -10.76
CA THR A 6 -4.75 -16.02 -9.91
C THR A 6 -5.21 -16.19 -8.46
N GLY A 7 -6.26 -15.46 -8.04
CA GLY A 7 -6.71 -15.45 -6.64
C GLY A 7 -5.80 -14.65 -5.70
N GLU A 8 -4.75 -14.01 -6.22
CA GLU A 8 -3.79 -13.21 -5.43
C GLU A 8 -4.45 -12.00 -4.75
N TRP A 9 -5.65 -11.60 -5.17
CA TRP A 9 -6.44 -10.58 -4.46
C TRP A 9 -6.66 -10.91 -2.97
N LYS A 10 -6.66 -12.20 -2.58
CA LYS A 10 -6.79 -12.64 -1.18
C LYS A 10 -5.67 -12.12 -0.28
N GLN A 11 -4.50 -11.82 -0.84
CA GLN A 11 -3.36 -11.26 -0.09
C GLN A 11 -3.57 -9.80 0.31
N TYR A 12 -4.55 -9.12 -0.29
CA TYR A 12 -4.89 -7.73 0.00
C TYR A 12 -6.06 -7.59 0.99
N ILE A 13 -6.59 -8.71 1.51
CA ILE A 13 -7.66 -8.68 2.52
C ILE A 13 -7.09 -8.02 3.79
N PRO A 14 -7.67 -6.88 4.22
CA PRO A 14 -7.13 -6.14 5.35
C PRO A 14 -7.34 -6.91 6.65
N THR A 15 -6.40 -6.77 7.57
CA THR A 15 -6.48 -7.30 8.92
C THR A 15 -6.01 -6.24 9.90
N THR A 16 -6.71 -6.10 11.03
CA THR A 16 -6.30 -5.20 12.11
C THR A 16 -5.36 -5.88 13.10
N LYS A 17 -5.21 -7.21 13.00
CA LYS A 17 -4.31 -8.00 13.87
C LYS A 17 -2.88 -7.51 13.68
N LYS A 18 -2.20 -7.19 14.79
CA LYS A 18 -0.81 -6.70 14.80
C LYS A 18 -0.57 -5.40 14.02
N LEU A 19 -1.62 -4.68 13.60
CA LEU A 19 -1.46 -3.44 12.83
C LEU A 19 -0.68 -2.39 13.62
N PHE A 20 -1.10 -2.10 14.85
CA PHE A 20 -0.40 -1.14 15.70
C PHE A 20 1.01 -1.61 16.08
N ASP A 21 1.21 -2.91 16.33
CA ASP A 21 2.53 -3.48 16.60
C ASP A 21 3.49 -3.23 15.43
N VAL A 22 3.01 -3.40 14.20
CA VAL A 22 3.79 -3.11 12.98
C VAL A 22 4.05 -1.61 12.82
N VAL A 23 3.07 -0.75 13.11
CA VAL A 23 3.27 0.71 13.08
C VAL A 23 4.35 1.14 14.08
N PHE A 24 4.24 0.71 15.34
CA PHE A 24 5.24 1.03 16.37
C PHE A 24 6.60 0.41 16.09
N TYR A 25 6.64 -0.75 15.44
CA TYR A 25 7.88 -1.36 15.00
C TYR A 25 8.64 -0.44 14.04
N TYR A 26 7.98 0.01 12.97
CA TYR A 26 8.62 0.88 11.98
C TYR A 26 8.88 2.31 12.49
N ALA A 27 8.10 2.77 13.47
CA ALA A 27 8.31 4.08 14.10
C ALA A 27 9.48 4.08 15.10
N TYR A 28 9.67 2.99 15.85
CA TYR A 28 10.63 2.97 16.96
C TYR A 28 11.29 1.61 17.21
N GLY A 29 10.53 0.50 17.13
CA GLY A 29 11.02 -0.83 17.46
C GLY A 29 12.21 -1.30 16.62
N ILE A 30 12.30 -0.87 15.36
CA ILE A 30 13.41 -1.21 14.46
C ILE A 30 14.76 -0.66 14.96
N PHE A 31 14.78 0.55 15.53
CA PHE A 31 15.99 1.16 16.07
C PHE A 31 16.47 0.47 17.35
N GLN A 32 15.59 -0.29 18.01
CA GLN A 32 15.94 -1.12 19.16
C GLN A 32 16.43 -2.53 18.76
N GLY A 33 16.52 -2.84 17.47
CA GLY A 33 16.90 -4.17 17.00
C GLY A 33 15.86 -5.25 17.33
N LYS A 34 14.61 -4.87 17.59
CA LYS A 34 13.54 -5.85 17.85
C LYS A 34 13.27 -6.69 16.59
N PRO A 35 12.83 -7.94 16.73
CA PRO A 35 12.37 -8.73 15.58
C PRO A 35 11.08 -8.12 15.01
N HIS A 36 10.90 -8.22 13.68
CA HIS A 36 9.69 -7.74 13.02
C HIS A 36 8.44 -8.51 13.54
N PRO A 37 7.33 -7.84 13.92
CA PRO A 37 6.19 -8.47 14.61
C PRO A 37 5.44 -9.54 13.79
N VAL A 38 5.47 -9.40 12.47
CA VAL A 38 4.78 -10.28 11.51
C VAL A 38 5.76 -10.71 10.43
N GLN A 39 5.96 -12.01 10.28
CA GLN A 39 6.91 -12.51 9.30
C GLN A 39 6.23 -12.88 7.98
N LYS A 40 6.95 -12.71 6.86
CA LYS A 40 6.41 -13.04 5.54
C LYS A 40 6.35 -14.54 5.35
N SER A 41 5.33 -15.01 4.63
CA SER A 41 5.26 -16.38 4.14
C SER A 41 4.74 -16.40 2.69
N PRO A 42 4.89 -17.52 1.94
CA PRO A 42 4.38 -17.61 0.57
C PRO A 42 2.88 -17.30 0.44
N GLY A 43 2.08 -17.61 1.47
CA GLY A 43 0.64 -17.30 1.52
C GLY A 43 0.29 -15.93 2.13
N ALA A 44 1.26 -15.25 2.72
CA ALA A 44 1.12 -13.95 3.39
C ALA A 44 2.34 -13.07 3.05
N LYS A 45 2.38 -12.57 1.81
CA LYS A 45 3.52 -11.80 1.28
C LYS A 45 3.63 -10.39 1.90
N HIS A 46 2.52 -9.87 2.42
CA HIS A 46 2.43 -8.51 2.94
C HIS A 46 2.09 -8.50 4.43
N ASN A 47 2.72 -7.59 5.17
CA ASN A 47 2.34 -7.32 6.55
C ASN A 47 0.99 -6.54 6.60
N PRO A 48 0.30 -6.51 7.75
CA PRO A 48 -0.99 -5.83 7.89
C PRO A 48 -1.00 -4.36 7.45
N LEU A 49 0.08 -3.62 7.73
CA LEU A 49 0.23 -2.22 7.34
C LEU A 49 0.33 -2.09 5.81
N GLN A 50 1.14 -2.93 5.16
CA GLN A 50 1.31 -2.96 3.71
C GLN A 50 0.00 -3.35 3.01
N ARG A 51 -0.75 -4.34 3.53
CA ARG A 51 -2.06 -4.72 2.94
C ARG A 51 -3.01 -3.54 2.93
N LEU A 52 -3.14 -2.86 4.07
CA LEU A 52 -4.02 -1.70 4.19
C LEU A 52 -3.54 -0.54 3.30
N ALA A 53 -2.24 -0.26 3.28
CA ALA A 53 -1.66 0.79 2.46
C ALA A 53 -1.85 0.51 0.95
N TYR A 54 -1.58 -0.71 0.49
CA TYR A 54 -1.77 -1.07 -0.92
C TYR A 54 -3.23 -1.08 -1.31
N LEU A 55 -4.13 -1.56 -0.46
CA LEU A 55 -5.58 -1.48 -0.72
C LEU A 55 -6.03 -0.01 -0.82
N GLY A 56 -5.68 0.83 0.16
CA GLY A 56 -6.03 2.24 0.16
C GLY A 56 -5.44 3.00 -1.03
N LEU A 57 -4.17 2.74 -1.37
CA LEU A 57 -3.52 3.38 -2.49
C LEU A 57 -4.12 2.95 -3.84
N SER A 58 -4.18 1.64 -4.09
CA SER A 58 -4.58 1.11 -5.39
C SER A 58 -6.08 1.19 -5.65
N ALA A 59 -6.92 0.96 -4.63
CA ALA A 59 -8.37 0.93 -4.78
C ALA A 59 -9.04 2.29 -4.53
N ALA A 60 -8.39 3.23 -3.82
CA ALA A 60 -8.97 4.53 -3.51
C ALA A 60 -8.14 5.73 -3.99
N LEU A 61 -6.92 5.92 -3.48
CA LEU A 61 -6.16 7.16 -3.76
C LEU A 61 -5.79 7.32 -5.23
N LEU A 62 -5.28 6.28 -5.89
CA LEU A 62 -4.90 6.37 -7.31
C LEU A 62 -6.12 6.58 -8.23
N PRO A 63 -7.22 5.80 -8.12
CA PRO A 63 -8.43 6.07 -8.89
C PRO A 63 -9.01 7.46 -8.62
N ALA A 64 -9.03 7.91 -7.36
CA ALA A 64 -9.52 9.25 -7.00
C ALA A 64 -8.63 10.36 -7.60
N GLN A 65 -7.30 10.21 -7.52
CA GLN A 65 -6.35 11.16 -8.11
C GLN A 65 -6.53 11.27 -9.62
N MET A 66 -6.66 10.14 -10.31
CA MET A 66 -6.91 10.11 -11.75
C MET A 66 -8.27 10.73 -12.07
N GLY A 67 -9.34 10.34 -11.38
CA GLY A 67 -10.69 10.85 -11.62
C GLY A 67 -10.81 12.36 -11.43
N ILE A 68 -10.28 12.87 -10.31
CA ILE A 68 -10.26 14.32 -10.03
C ILE A 68 -9.31 15.04 -11.00
N GLY A 69 -8.19 14.43 -11.37
CA GLY A 69 -7.26 14.98 -12.37
C GLY A 69 -7.91 15.11 -13.75
N PHE A 70 -8.65 14.09 -14.20
CA PHE A 70 -9.42 14.15 -15.45
C PHE A 70 -10.55 15.18 -15.39
N LEU A 71 -11.23 15.28 -14.25
CA LEU A 71 -12.25 16.29 -14.04
C LEU A 71 -11.65 17.70 -14.12
N TYR A 72 -10.49 17.92 -13.48
CA TYR A 72 -9.77 19.19 -13.54
C TYR A 72 -9.27 19.50 -14.95
N TYR A 73 -8.71 18.51 -15.66
CA TYR A 73 -8.26 18.65 -17.05
C TYR A 73 -9.39 19.06 -18.01
N THR A 74 -10.61 18.59 -17.76
CA THR A 74 -11.78 18.89 -18.61
C THR A 74 -12.50 20.19 -18.26
N TYR A 75 -11.93 21.04 -17.38
CA TYR A 75 -12.56 22.27 -16.90
C TYR A 75 -13.12 23.17 -18.01
N ASN A 76 -12.38 23.34 -19.11
CA ASN A 76 -12.81 24.19 -20.24
C ASN A 76 -14.11 23.73 -20.93
N TYR A 77 -14.54 22.48 -20.71
CA TYR A 77 -15.77 21.92 -21.26
C TYR A 77 -16.94 21.95 -20.27
N TRP A 78 -16.71 22.37 -19.01
CA TRP A 78 -17.73 22.30 -17.96
C TRP A 78 -18.95 23.19 -18.22
N SER A 79 -18.75 24.37 -18.81
CA SER A 79 -19.84 25.27 -19.22
C SER A 79 -20.82 24.56 -20.16
N GLY A 80 -20.30 23.83 -21.15
CA GLY A 80 -21.11 23.05 -22.10
C GLY A 80 -21.81 21.83 -21.47
N TRP A 81 -21.33 21.34 -20.33
CA TRP A 81 -21.92 20.22 -19.59
C TRP A 81 -22.83 20.67 -18.44
N GLY A 82 -22.94 21.98 -18.19
CA GLY A 82 -23.71 22.53 -17.07
C GLY A 82 -23.14 22.18 -15.70
N LEU A 83 -21.84 21.89 -15.60
CA LEU A 83 -21.19 21.49 -14.34
C LEU A 83 -20.80 22.69 -13.46
N GLU A 84 -20.61 23.87 -14.04
CA GLU A 84 -20.18 25.08 -13.32
C GLU A 84 -21.15 25.53 -12.23
N SER A 85 -22.43 25.16 -12.33
CA SER A 85 -23.45 25.48 -11.33
C SER A 85 -23.38 24.63 -10.07
N PHE A 86 -22.72 23.46 -10.12
CA PHE A 86 -22.66 22.50 -9.01
C PHE A 86 -21.24 22.19 -8.55
N LEU A 87 -20.23 22.44 -9.39
CA LEU A 87 -18.83 22.17 -9.11
C LEU A 87 -17.99 23.44 -9.19
N SER A 88 -17.22 23.69 -8.12
CA SER A 88 -16.23 24.76 -8.10
C SER A 88 -14.86 24.22 -8.50
N LEU A 89 -14.21 24.89 -9.45
CA LEU A 89 -12.85 24.60 -9.87
C LEU A 89 -11.88 24.61 -8.67
N GLN A 90 -12.06 25.56 -7.75
CA GLN A 90 -11.23 25.69 -6.56
C GLN A 90 -11.31 24.44 -5.69
N ILE A 91 -12.52 23.90 -5.50
CA ILE A 91 -12.73 22.68 -4.69
C ILE A 91 -12.03 21.49 -5.36
N VAL A 92 -12.22 21.31 -6.68
CA VAL A 92 -11.59 20.21 -7.43
C VAL A 92 -10.06 20.30 -7.38
N ALA A 93 -9.50 21.49 -7.56
CA ALA A 93 -8.06 21.71 -7.50
C ALA A 93 -7.48 21.44 -6.09
N VAL A 94 -8.15 21.93 -5.03
CA VAL A 94 -7.73 21.67 -3.64
C VAL A 94 -7.81 20.18 -3.31
N MET A 95 -8.88 19.49 -3.72
CA MET A 95 -9.02 18.05 -3.52
C MET A 95 -7.93 17.27 -4.26
N HIS A 96 -7.62 17.65 -5.51
CA HIS A 96 -6.53 17.05 -6.29
C HIS A 96 -5.18 17.21 -5.59
N MET A 97 -4.93 18.40 -5.02
CA MET A 97 -3.71 18.69 -4.29
C MET A 97 -3.61 17.88 -2.98
N ILE A 98 -4.70 17.78 -2.21
CA ILE A 98 -4.74 16.98 -0.97
C ILE A 98 -4.41 15.51 -1.27
N ILE A 99 -5.03 14.93 -2.29
CA ILE A 99 -4.81 13.53 -2.66
C ILE A 99 -3.38 13.33 -3.19
N ALA A 100 -2.83 14.30 -3.96
CA ALA A 100 -1.43 14.28 -4.37
C ALA A 100 -0.47 14.25 -3.16
N PHE A 101 -0.74 15.04 -2.12
CA PHE A 101 0.07 15.01 -0.89
C PHE A 101 -0.05 13.69 -0.12
N LEU A 102 -1.23 13.05 -0.12
CA LEU A 102 -1.38 11.70 0.47
C LEU A 102 -0.58 10.65 -0.29
N ILE A 103 -0.55 10.71 -1.62
CA ILE A 103 0.28 9.82 -2.45
C ILE A 103 1.77 10.10 -2.23
N LEU A 104 2.17 11.37 -2.13
CA LEU A 104 3.54 11.75 -1.81
C LEU A 104 3.97 11.23 -0.44
N ASN A 105 3.10 11.34 0.57
CA ASN A 105 3.37 10.78 1.90
C ASN A 105 3.56 9.26 1.84
N PHE A 106 2.70 8.55 1.10
CA PHE A 106 2.87 7.13 0.83
C PHE A 106 4.24 6.85 0.20
N LEU A 107 4.67 7.62 -0.80
CA LEU A 107 5.96 7.42 -1.47
C LEU A 107 7.14 7.58 -0.50
N VAL A 108 7.12 8.62 0.35
CA VAL A 108 8.17 8.84 1.35
C VAL A 108 8.26 7.66 2.32
N VAL A 109 7.12 7.24 2.88
CA VAL A 109 7.07 6.09 3.80
C VAL A 109 7.49 4.81 3.07
N HIS A 110 7.03 4.60 1.83
CA HIS A 110 7.38 3.45 1.03
C HIS A 110 8.89 3.34 0.80
N ILE A 111 9.54 4.44 0.39
CA ILE A 111 11.00 4.48 0.20
C ILE A 111 11.71 4.13 1.52
N TYR A 112 11.32 4.77 2.63
CA TYR A 112 11.87 4.43 3.95
C TYR A 112 11.78 2.92 4.23
N MET A 113 10.61 2.33 4.07
CA MET A 113 10.35 0.92 4.35
C MET A 113 11.11 -0.03 3.40
N THR A 114 11.44 0.41 2.19
CA THR A 114 12.28 -0.40 1.28
C THR A 114 13.74 -0.47 1.77
N THR A 115 14.18 0.48 2.59
CA THR A 115 15.54 0.50 3.16
C THR A 115 15.68 -0.28 4.46
N THR A 116 14.57 -0.76 5.05
CA THR A 116 14.56 -1.46 6.35
C THR A 116 14.76 -2.99 6.23
N GLY A 117 15.42 -3.45 5.17
CA GLY A 117 15.72 -4.87 4.97
C GLY A 117 16.99 -5.32 5.68
N HIS A 118 17.41 -6.57 5.44
CA HIS A 118 18.69 -7.10 5.96
C HIS A 118 19.91 -6.30 5.47
N SER A 119 19.76 -5.65 4.31
CA SER A 119 20.65 -4.61 3.83
C SER A 119 19.82 -3.46 3.24
N LEU A 120 20.42 -2.27 3.11
CA LEU A 120 19.74 -1.08 2.57
C LEU A 120 19.07 -1.31 1.20
N PHE A 121 19.60 -2.24 0.41
CA PHE A 121 19.13 -2.52 -0.95
C PHE A 121 18.44 -3.88 -1.08
N SER A 122 18.29 -4.67 -0.01
CA SER A 122 17.77 -6.05 -0.14
C SER A 122 16.36 -6.08 -0.73
N HIS A 123 15.46 -5.19 -0.26
CA HIS A 123 14.11 -5.12 -0.80
C HIS A 123 14.08 -4.49 -2.21
N ILE A 124 14.97 -3.55 -2.50
CA ILE A 124 15.07 -2.95 -3.84
C ILE A 124 15.52 -3.99 -4.86
N TRP A 125 16.53 -4.78 -4.52
CA TRP A 125 16.96 -5.90 -5.34
C TRP A 125 15.85 -6.93 -5.54
N ALA A 126 15.11 -7.28 -4.48
CA ALA A 126 13.98 -8.20 -4.61
C ALA A 126 12.90 -7.67 -5.56
N MET A 127 12.67 -6.35 -5.63
CA MET A 127 11.75 -5.74 -6.60
C MET A 127 12.27 -5.82 -8.05
N ILE A 128 13.59 -5.74 -8.26
CA ILE A 128 14.21 -5.80 -9.59
C ILE A 128 14.32 -7.26 -10.09
N THR A 129 14.76 -8.17 -9.23
CA THR A 129 15.01 -9.58 -9.59
C THR A 129 13.75 -10.43 -9.49
N GLY A 130 12.77 -10.01 -8.69
CA GLY A 130 11.59 -10.79 -8.36
C GLY A 130 11.82 -11.91 -7.33
N TRP A 131 13.03 -12.01 -6.77
CA TRP A 131 13.41 -13.04 -5.79
C TRP A 131 13.69 -12.43 -4.42
N GLU A 132 13.09 -12.99 -3.36
CA GLU A 132 13.32 -12.60 -1.97
C GLU A 132 13.82 -13.82 -1.19
N GLU A 133 14.92 -13.66 -0.45
CA GLU A 133 15.42 -14.70 0.46
C GLU A 133 14.54 -14.76 1.72
N ILE A 134 13.97 -15.93 2.00
CA ILE A 134 13.16 -16.18 3.20
C ILE A 134 13.97 -17.12 4.09
N TYR A 135 14.36 -16.66 5.28
CA TYR A 135 15.05 -17.52 6.25
C TYR A 135 14.06 -18.54 6.84
N GLU A 136 14.42 -19.83 6.85
CA GLU A 136 13.54 -20.94 7.29
C GLU A 136 13.16 -20.89 8.78
N THR A 137 13.88 -20.14 9.62
CA THR A 137 13.63 -20.02 11.08
C THR A 137 12.42 -19.15 11.42
N THR A 138 11.58 -18.85 10.44
CA THR A 138 10.54 -17.85 10.51
C THR A 138 9.25 -18.42 11.11
N GLN A 139 8.95 -18.02 12.35
CA GLN A 139 7.69 -18.38 13.02
C GLN A 139 6.52 -17.65 12.36
N ILE A 140 5.70 -18.38 11.59
CA ILE A 140 4.47 -17.87 10.99
C ILE A 140 3.36 -17.94 12.05
N HIS A 141 2.66 -16.84 12.28
CA HIS A 141 1.52 -16.85 13.21
C HIS A 141 0.39 -17.73 12.67
N ASP A 142 -0.31 -18.47 13.55
CA ASP A 142 -1.35 -19.43 13.19
C ASP A 142 -2.49 -18.87 12.32
N TRP A 143 -2.73 -17.55 12.40
CA TRP A 143 -3.75 -16.86 11.60
C TRP A 143 -3.28 -16.49 10.18
N GLU A 144 -1.99 -16.58 9.89
CA GLU A 144 -1.39 -16.43 8.55
C GLU A 144 -0.96 -17.76 7.94
N ALA A 145 -0.88 -18.82 8.75
CA ALA A 145 -0.61 -20.15 8.26
C ALA A 145 -1.69 -20.58 7.27
N VAL A 146 -1.31 -20.82 6.01
CA VAL A 146 -2.19 -21.50 5.05
C VAL A 146 -2.48 -22.86 5.65
N LYS A 147 -3.75 -23.13 5.99
CA LYS A 147 -4.19 -24.48 6.36
C LYS A 147 -3.74 -25.41 5.24
N LYS A 148 -2.74 -26.26 5.50
CA LYS A 148 -2.41 -27.35 4.57
C LYS A 148 -3.70 -28.11 4.35
N ALA A 149 -4.21 -28.08 3.11
CA ALA A 149 -5.29 -28.97 2.72
C ALA A 149 -4.78 -30.40 2.99
N LYS A 150 -5.54 -31.14 3.81
CA LYS A 150 -5.27 -32.53 4.11
C LYS A 150 -5.56 -33.38 2.88
#